data_AF-A0A1G6C0H1-F1
#
_entry.id   AF-A0A1G6C0H1-F1
#
_cell.length_a   1.000
_cell.length_b   1.000
_cell.length_c   1.000
_cell.angle_alpha   90.00
_cell.angle_beta   90.00
_cell.angle_gamma   90.00
#
_symmetry.space_group_name_H-M   'P 1'
#
loop_
_entity.id
_entity.type
_entity.pdbx_description
1 polymer ?
#
loop_
_entity_poly.entity_id
_entity_poly.type
_entity_poly.pdbx_seq_one_letter_code
_entity_poly.pdbx_strand_id
1 'polypeptide(L)'
;MKLVRSLLLGGKIRFLLMGIFFAFLLLFTMNFHVAADIVEEESITATAKYTASTGVTISFSASSSDNCYSIKRSYSKNGDYLEIQKLTSLEGDVSYIDKSISEGNIYYYRIDQIIDDTIAVSSEPICVKIVLSAPTSVKTQIKSTKKVKISWKAVTGADQYVVYKSTSKSGTYKKLKTTTKTSCIDKSTTAGKAFYYKVVAKKTSASWAKSAYSKVAAAYQKPAATTVSASSRNSKIYLSWTKVSGAQKYFIYRKVAGSKYKLIKKSKKLSYTDKHVDVGKIYKYKVIAIYKADGKKIKSDSSNITKLRCNKIDPNGKMIALTFDDGPGPYTNAILNCLKKYDARATFFVVGSNAKNYKSILKKADSIGCEIGNHTYSHPYLSHLSAAGVKAQMSKTDSIVKSATGHKTTLMRTPYGAFNSTVKSSVGKPIILWSVDTLDWKTRSTSQTLNCVMNNAKDGDIILMHDIHKPTKDAVLLMVPRLVKKGYQLVTVSELAQYRGYNLKKGNVYHSLR
;
A
#
# COMPACT_ATOMS: atom_id res chain seq x y z
N MET A 1 56.54 -34.88 -1.48
CA MET A 1 57.17 -33.65 -0.96
C MET A 1 56.16 -32.97 -0.03
N LYS A 2 56.35 -32.71 1.26
CA LYS A 2 57.44 -32.82 2.22
C LYS A 2 56.82 -33.21 3.59
N LEU A 3 57.60 -33.94 4.38
CA LEU A 3 57.41 -34.26 5.80
C LEU A 3 57.31 -33.00 6.68
N VAL A 4 56.68 -33.10 7.86
CA VAL A 4 57.35 -33.20 9.18
C VAL A 4 56.31 -33.36 10.31
N ARG A 5 56.64 -34.25 11.26
CA ARG A 5 55.93 -34.62 12.50
C ARG A 5 56.05 -33.55 13.60
N SER A 6 55.07 -33.51 14.50
CA SER A 6 55.34 -33.41 15.96
C SER A 6 54.11 -33.90 16.77
N LEU A 7 54.39 -34.65 17.83
CA LEU A 7 53.47 -35.26 18.79
C LEU A 7 52.91 -34.22 19.77
N LEU A 8 51.73 -34.49 20.38
CA LEU A 8 51.61 -34.86 21.80
C LEU A 8 50.14 -35.13 22.22
N LEU A 9 50.06 -35.94 23.27
CA LEU A 9 48.98 -36.73 23.85
C LEU A 9 47.62 -36.04 24.12
N GLY A 10 46.57 -36.88 24.14
CA GLY A 10 45.65 -36.92 25.28
C GLY A 10 44.15 -36.90 24.99
N GLY A 11 43.48 -38.04 25.21
CA GLY A 11 42.09 -38.06 25.71
C GLY A 11 40.95 -38.27 24.70
N LYS A 12 40.69 -39.54 24.37
CA LYS A 12 39.39 -40.06 23.90
C LYS A 12 38.34 -39.90 25.04
N ILE A 13 37.02 -39.83 24.85
CA ILE A 13 36.13 -40.92 24.38
C ILE A 13 34.76 -40.32 24.01
N ARG A 14 34.18 -40.81 22.90
CA ARG A 14 32.79 -40.63 22.43
C ARG A 14 31.96 -41.89 22.76
N PHE A 15 30.68 -41.68 23.07
CA PHE A 15 29.47 -42.45 22.69
C PHE A 15 29.59 -43.95 22.32
N LEU A 16 28.74 -44.82 22.89
CA LEU A 16 27.43 -45.27 22.34
C LEU A 16 26.98 -46.67 22.88
N LEU A 17 25.70 -46.76 23.29
CA LEU A 17 24.69 -47.86 23.20
C LEU A 17 24.88 -49.32 23.75
N MET A 18 23.88 -49.69 24.57
CA MET A 18 22.83 -50.75 24.34
C MET A 18 22.96 -52.18 24.95
N GLY A 19 21.87 -52.61 25.60
CA GLY A 19 21.40 -54.01 25.84
C GLY A 19 21.99 -54.76 27.05
N ILE A 20 21.41 -55.78 27.69
CA ILE A 20 20.09 -56.47 27.76
C ILE A 20 20.23 -57.51 28.92
N PHE A 21 19.15 -57.72 29.70
CA PHE A 21 18.68 -58.91 30.46
C PHE A 21 19.58 -59.81 31.39
N PHE A 22 19.00 -60.05 32.59
CA PHE A 22 18.79 -61.29 33.37
C PHE A 22 19.87 -61.98 34.26
N ALA A 23 19.46 -62.10 35.54
CA ALA A 23 19.40 -63.28 36.43
C ALA A 23 20.59 -63.69 37.33
N PHE A 24 20.18 -64.39 38.42
CA PHE A 24 20.91 -65.11 39.48
C PHE A 24 21.24 -64.30 40.75
N LEU A 25 21.10 -64.77 41.99
CA LEU A 25 20.99 -66.13 42.57
C LEU A 25 20.47 -66.01 44.02
N LEU A 26 19.73 -67.02 44.49
CA LEU A 26 19.33 -67.29 45.89
C LEU A 26 20.55 -67.60 46.80
N LEU A 27 20.54 -67.23 48.09
CA LEU A 27 20.92 -68.14 49.18
C LEU A 27 20.48 -67.62 50.58
N PHE A 28 19.91 -68.54 51.36
CA PHE A 28 19.52 -68.57 52.80
C PHE A 28 20.64 -68.04 53.76
N THR A 29 20.43 -67.47 54.96
CA THR A 29 19.71 -67.99 56.15
C THR A 29 19.66 -66.94 57.31
N MET A 30 18.55 -66.99 58.07
CA MET A 30 18.35 -66.81 59.54
C MET A 30 18.46 -65.43 60.27
N ASN A 31 17.26 -64.98 60.67
CA ASN A 31 16.78 -64.61 62.02
C ASN A 31 17.30 -63.38 62.78
N PHE A 32 16.40 -62.39 62.81
CA PHE A 32 15.80 -61.66 63.95
C PHE A 32 15.84 -60.16 63.63
N HIS A 33 14.67 -59.51 63.57
CA HIS A 33 14.40 -58.19 64.16
C HIS A 33 12.95 -57.77 63.83
N VAL A 34 12.17 -57.58 64.91
CA VAL A 34 11.02 -56.68 65.07
C VAL A 34 10.28 -56.29 63.79
N ALA A 35 9.10 -56.87 63.57
CA ALA A 35 8.10 -56.30 62.66
C ALA A 35 7.62 -54.97 63.25
N ALA A 36 8.20 -53.87 62.79
CA ALA A 36 7.49 -52.61 62.75
C ALA A 36 6.67 -52.67 61.45
N ASP A 37 5.36 -52.86 61.58
CA ASP A 37 4.44 -52.66 60.47
C ASP A 37 4.60 -51.20 60.01
N ILE A 38 5.26 -51.03 58.86
CA ILE A 38 5.17 -49.77 58.11
C ILE A 38 3.76 -49.76 57.55
N VAL A 39 2.85 -49.10 58.25
CA VAL A 39 1.56 -48.71 57.71
C VAL A 39 1.88 -47.75 56.55
N GLU A 40 1.75 -48.21 55.30
CA GLU A 40 1.63 -47.27 54.19
C GLU A 40 0.39 -46.42 54.49
N GLU A 41 0.56 -45.14 54.79
CA GLU A 41 -0.56 -44.20 54.87
C GLU A 41 -1.25 -44.22 53.51
N GLU A 42 -2.42 -44.87 53.45
CA GLU A 42 -3.32 -44.74 52.32
C GLU A 42 -3.53 -43.24 52.10
N SER A 43 -3.26 -42.75 50.89
CA SER A 43 -3.43 -41.35 50.53
C SER A 43 -4.37 -41.24 49.33
N ILE A 44 -5.30 -40.30 49.40
CA ILE A 44 -6.24 -40.07 48.30
C ILE A 44 -5.47 -39.44 47.13
N THR A 45 -5.41 -40.13 45.99
CA THR A 45 -4.90 -39.54 44.75
C THR A 45 -6.00 -38.69 44.11
N ALA A 46 -5.73 -37.39 43.97
CA ALA A 46 -6.67 -36.44 43.40
C ALA A 46 -5.98 -35.46 42.45
N THR A 47 -6.73 -34.99 41.45
CA THR A 47 -6.26 -34.02 40.46
C THR A 47 -7.22 -32.84 40.38
N ALA A 48 -6.69 -31.67 40.01
CA ALA A 48 -7.51 -30.48 39.82
C ALA A 48 -7.05 -29.70 38.58
N LYS A 49 -7.99 -29.34 37.70
CA LYS A 49 -7.70 -28.69 36.43
C LYS A 49 -8.60 -27.48 36.20
N TYR A 50 -7.98 -26.33 35.98
CA TYR A 50 -8.70 -25.10 35.63
C TYR A 50 -9.03 -25.03 34.14
N THR A 51 -10.29 -24.72 33.83
CA THR A 51 -10.76 -24.35 32.49
C THR A 51 -11.60 -23.07 32.60
N ALA A 52 -11.21 -22.00 31.88
CA ALA A 52 -11.81 -20.67 32.03
C ALA A 52 -13.33 -20.59 31.79
N SER A 53 -13.91 -21.49 30.99
CA SER A 53 -15.36 -21.57 30.76
C SER A 53 -16.13 -22.38 31.80
N THR A 54 -15.43 -23.15 32.63
CA THR A 54 -16.02 -24.24 33.43
C THR A 54 -15.77 -24.07 34.93
N GLY A 55 -14.59 -23.61 35.34
CA GLY A 55 -14.14 -23.56 36.73
C GLY A 55 -12.94 -24.47 36.97
N VAL A 56 -12.72 -24.87 38.22
CA VAL A 56 -11.73 -25.90 38.57
C VAL A 56 -12.44 -27.24 38.70
N THR A 57 -12.11 -28.18 37.83
CA THR A 57 -12.60 -29.56 37.93
C THR A 57 -11.65 -30.34 38.83
N ILE A 58 -12.15 -30.80 39.97
CA ILE A 58 -11.47 -31.71 40.90
C ILE A 58 -11.93 -33.14 40.58
N SER A 59 -10.99 -34.08 40.48
CA SER A 59 -11.28 -35.49 40.20
C SER A 59 -10.47 -36.40 41.11
N PHE A 60 -11.10 -37.41 41.69
CA PHE A 60 -10.51 -38.40 42.59
C PHE A 60 -11.34 -39.69 42.53
N SER A 61 -10.83 -40.79 43.09
CA SER A 61 -11.57 -42.06 43.15
C SER A 61 -12.04 -42.32 44.58
N ALA A 62 -13.33 -42.63 44.74
CA ALA A 62 -13.94 -43.02 46.01
C ALA A 62 -13.80 -44.53 46.21
N SER A 63 -13.37 -44.95 47.39
CA SER A 63 -13.04 -46.35 47.71
C SER A 63 -14.27 -47.19 48.10
N SER A 64 -15.33 -46.57 48.62
CA SER A 64 -16.61 -47.24 48.88
C SER A 64 -17.76 -46.23 48.98
N SER A 65 -19.00 -46.69 48.72
CA SER A 65 -20.23 -45.89 48.83
C SER A 65 -20.53 -45.42 50.26
N ASP A 66 -19.97 -46.08 51.26
CA ASP A 66 -20.22 -45.76 52.68
C ASP A 66 -19.35 -44.59 53.17
N ASN A 67 -18.32 -44.23 52.39
CA ASN A 67 -17.41 -43.15 52.73
C ASN A 67 -17.98 -41.77 52.41
N CYS A 68 -17.66 -40.81 53.28
CA CYS A 68 -17.93 -39.40 53.05
C CYS A 68 -16.65 -38.68 52.62
N TYR A 69 -16.73 -37.77 51.64
CA TYR A 69 -15.60 -36.97 51.18
C TYR A 69 -15.91 -35.47 51.28
N SER A 70 -15.02 -34.73 51.93
CA SER A 70 -15.05 -33.27 51.99
C SER A 70 -14.02 -32.69 51.02
N ILE A 71 -14.47 -31.92 50.05
CA ILE A 71 -13.61 -31.10 49.20
C ILE A 71 -13.39 -29.76 49.91
N LYS A 72 -12.13 -29.46 50.21
CA LYS A 72 -11.72 -28.21 50.85
C LYS A 72 -10.80 -27.38 49.97
N ARG A 73 -10.77 -26.08 50.22
CA ARG A 73 -9.99 -25.09 49.46
C ARG A 73 -9.30 -24.09 50.37
N SER A 74 -8.07 -23.73 50.03
CA SER A 74 -7.29 -22.65 50.67
C SER A 74 -6.59 -21.75 49.64
N TYR A 75 -6.19 -20.55 50.09
CA TYR A 75 -5.30 -19.65 49.33
C TYR A 75 -3.81 -19.94 49.59
N SER A 76 -3.49 -20.78 50.59
CA SER A 76 -2.13 -21.14 50.99
C SER A 76 -1.99 -22.65 51.09
N LYS A 77 -0.83 -23.21 50.71
CA LYS A 77 -0.58 -24.65 50.78
C LYS A 77 -0.77 -25.20 52.19
N ASN A 78 -0.32 -24.44 53.20
CA ASN A 78 -0.33 -24.82 54.61
C ASN A 78 -1.30 -23.92 55.43
N GLY A 79 -2.26 -23.28 54.77
CA GLY A 79 -3.22 -22.40 55.45
C GLY A 79 -4.48 -23.14 55.87
N ASP A 80 -5.47 -22.38 56.32
CA ASP A 80 -6.78 -22.92 56.67
C ASP A 80 -7.53 -23.35 55.41
N TYR A 81 -8.00 -24.59 55.41
CA TYR A 81 -8.80 -25.18 54.34
C TYR A 81 -10.28 -25.11 54.70
N LEU A 82 -11.04 -24.34 53.92
CA LEU A 82 -12.48 -24.25 54.08
C LEU A 82 -13.17 -25.33 53.25
N GLU A 83 -14.13 -26.03 53.85
CA GLU A 83 -14.99 -26.97 53.12
C GLU A 83 -15.84 -26.19 52.10
N ILE A 84 -15.76 -26.61 50.84
CA ILE A 84 -16.55 -26.03 49.75
C ILE A 84 -17.64 -26.99 49.25
N GLN A 85 -17.51 -28.28 49.56
CA GLN A 85 -18.50 -29.30 49.23
C GLN A 85 -18.26 -30.57 50.06
N LYS A 86 -19.32 -31.12 50.64
CA LYS A 86 -19.35 -32.48 51.20
C LYS A 86 -20.09 -33.41 50.23
N LEU A 87 -19.56 -34.60 49.99
CA LEU A 87 -20.11 -35.59 49.08
C LEU A 87 -20.23 -36.95 49.79
N THR A 88 -21.34 -37.64 49.62
CA THR A 88 -21.66 -38.93 50.25
C THR A 88 -22.17 -39.92 49.20
N SER A 89 -22.17 -41.21 49.51
CA SER A 89 -22.75 -42.24 48.63
C SER A 89 -22.07 -42.32 47.26
N LEU A 90 -20.74 -42.26 47.24
CA LEU A 90 -19.92 -42.25 46.02
C LEU A 90 -19.08 -43.52 45.91
N GLU A 91 -18.99 -44.09 44.71
CA GLU A 91 -18.08 -45.21 44.41
C GLU A 91 -17.42 -44.97 43.05
N GLY A 92 -16.13 -45.33 42.92
CA GLY A 92 -15.39 -45.16 41.67
C GLY A 92 -15.00 -43.70 41.40
N ASP A 93 -14.95 -43.30 40.12
CA ASP A 93 -14.43 -41.98 39.73
C ASP A 93 -15.42 -40.85 40.01
N VAL A 94 -14.97 -39.87 40.78
CA VAL A 94 -15.73 -38.71 41.23
C VAL A 94 -15.20 -37.45 40.56
N SER A 95 -16.11 -36.55 40.15
CA SER A 95 -15.76 -35.23 39.63
C SER A 95 -16.63 -34.12 40.22
N TYR A 96 -15.99 -33.04 40.67
CA TYR A 96 -16.65 -31.83 41.18
C TYR A 96 -16.10 -30.59 40.49
N ILE A 97 -16.94 -29.57 40.28
CA ILE A 97 -16.55 -28.33 39.60
C ILE A 97 -16.74 -27.14 40.55
N ASP A 98 -15.62 -26.56 41.00
CA ASP A 98 -15.63 -25.30 41.73
C ASP A 98 -15.71 -24.11 40.76
N LYS A 99 -16.86 -23.43 40.77
CA LYS A 99 -17.13 -22.19 40.02
C LYS A 99 -16.93 -20.92 40.85
N SER A 100 -16.72 -21.04 42.15
CA SER A 100 -16.61 -19.92 43.10
C SER A 100 -15.20 -19.31 43.17
N ILE A 101 -14.40 -19.52 42.12
CA ILE A 101 -13.02 -19.09 42.01
C ILE A 101 -12.91 -17.69 41.41
N SER A 102 -11.86 -16.96 41.81
CA SER A 102 -11.52 -15.66 41.24
C SER A 102 -10.27 -15.73 40.38
N GLU A 103 -10.31 -15.07 39.22
CA GLU A 103 -9.19 -15.06 38.27
C GLU A 103 -7.93 -14.38 38.83
N GLY A 104 -6.77 -14.89 38.46
CA GLY A 104 -5.47 -14.37 38.90
C GLY A 104 -5.07 -14.77 40.32
N ASN A 105 -5.74 -15.76 40.91
CA ASN A 105 -5.43 -16.32 42.23
C ASN A 105 -4.89 -17.75 42.11
N ILE A 106 -4.18 -18.18 43.15
CA ILE A 106 -3.77 -19.57 43.35
C ILE A 106 -4.70 -20.16 44.39
N TYR A 107 -5.21 -21.36 44.12
CA TYR A 107 -5.98 -22.14 45.06
C TYR A 107 -5.28 -23.46 45.31
N TYR A 108 -5.38 -23.94 46.54
CA TYR A 108 -4.96 -25.27 46.94
C TYR A 108 -6.20 -26.05 47.32
N TYR A 109 -6.40 -27.23 46.72
CA TYR A 109 -7.53 -28.10 47.02
C TYR A 109 -7.03 -29.31 47.80
N ARG A 110 -7.85 -29.77 48.74
CA ARG A 110 -7.61 -30.98 49.52
C ARG A 110 -8.90 -31.78 49.62
N ILE A 111 -8.79 -33.09 49.50
CA ILE A 111 -9.92 -34.01 49.65
C ILE A 111 -9.68 -34.73 50.97
N ASP A 112 -10.62 -34.63 51.88
CA ASP A 112 -10.57 -35.32 53.18
C ASP A 112 -11.63 -36.43 53.14
N GLN A 113 -11.24 -37.68 53.34
CA GLN A 113 -12.19 -38.76 53.62
C GLN A 113 -12.58 -38.70 55.09
N ILE A 114 -13.87 -38.79 55.36
CA ILE A 114 -14.46 -38.68 56.69
C ILE A 114 -15.13 -40.01 57.03
N ILE A 115 -14.73 -40.57 58.18
CA ILE A 115 -15.32 -41.78 58.78
C ILE A 115 -15.64 -41.43 60.24
N ASP A 116 -16.86 -41.73 60.68
CA ASP A 116 -17.35 -41.43 62.04
C ASP A 116 -17.07 -39.97 62.47
N ASP A 117 -17.35 -39.02 61.59
CA ASP A 117 -17.12 -37.57 61.77
C ASP A 117 -15.65 -37.16 62.02
N THR A 118 -14.70 -38.06 61.79
CA THR A 118 -13.26 -37.78 61.86
C THR A 118 -12.61 -37.88 60.49
N ILE A 119 -11.54 -37.11 60.25
CA ILE A 119 -10.77 -37.20 58.99
C ILE A 119 -9.91 -38.46 59.06
N ALA A 120 -10.21 -39.45 58.22
CA ALA A 120 -9.48 -40.70 58.14
C ALA A 120 -8.20 -40.55 57.31
N VAL A 121 -8.31 -39.93 56.14
CA VAL A 121 -7.20 -39.67 55.22
C VAL A 121 -7.41 -38.37 54.47
N SER A 122 -6.32 -37.67 54.16
CA SER A 122 -6.34 -36.48 53.30
C SER A 122 -5.49 -36.70 52.05
N SER A 123 -5.91 -36.11 50.93
CA SER A 123 -5.04 -35.96 49.76
C SER A 123 -3.91 -34.97 50.03
N GLU A 124 -2.82 -35.08 49.27
CA GLU A 124 -1.86 -33.97 49.16
C GLU A 124 -2.55 -32.70 48.59
N PRO A 125 -2.17 -31.48 49.05
CA PRO A 125 -2.68 -30.24 48.48
C PRO A 125 -2.41 -30.07 46.98
N ILE A 126 -3.48 -29.93 46.20
CA ILE A 126 -3.41 -29.76 44.75
C ILE A 126 -3.38 -28.26 44.40
N CYS A 127 -2.25 -27.78 43.89
CA CYS A 127 -2.09 -26.38 43.50
C CYS A 127 -2.69 -26.09 42.12
N VAL A 128 -3.61 -25.12 42.05
CA VAL A 128 -4.25 -24.68 40.81
C VAL A 128 -4.08 -23.17 40.62
N LYS A 129 -3.49 -22.78 39.50
CA LYS A 129 -3.29 -21.38 39.08
C LYS A 129 -4.41 -20.93 38.15
N ILE A 130 -5.20 -19.93 38.57
CA ILE A 130 -6.32 -19.42 37.77
C ILE A 130 -5.84 -18.30 36.85
N VAL A 131 -5.69 -18.59 35.55
CA VAL A 131 -5.30 -17.57 34.56
C VAL A 131 -6.46 -16.65 34.20
N LEU A 132 -6.12 -15.43 33.76
CA LEU A 132 -7.09 -14.41 33.35
C LEU A 132 -7.81 -14.79 32.04
N SER A 133 -9.08 -14.41 31.92
CA SER A 133 -9.85 -14.54 30.69
C SER A 133 -9.29 -13.65 29.56
N ALA A 134 -9.38 -14.14 28.32
CA ALA A 134 -8.95 -13.36 27.16
C ALA A 134 -9.85 -12.12 26.97
N PRO A 135 -9.28 -10.92 26.70
CA PRO A 135 -10.07 -9.74 26.42
C PRO A 135 -11.08 -9.96 25.28
N THR A 136 -12.34 -9.61 25.53
CA THR A 136 -13.43 -9.72 24.56
C THR A 136 -13.84 -8.36 24.01
N SER A 137 -14.67 -8.36 22.96
CA SER A 137 -15.18 -7.13 22.32
C SER A 137 -14.07 -6.18 21.85
N VAL A 138 -12.93 -6.72 21.41
CA VAL A 138 -11.84 -5.91 20.86
C VAL A 138 -12.30 -5.28 19.54
N LYS A 139 -12.41 -3.96 19.53
CA LYS A 139 -12.89 -3.16 18.40
C LYS A 139 -11.81 -2.17 17.98
N THR A 140 -11.81 -1.82 16.70
CA THR A 140 -10.96 -0.77 16.14
C THR A 140 -11.83 0.38 15.61
N GLN A 141 -11.35 1.60 15.77
CA GLN A 141 -11.97 2.79 15.21
C GLN A 141 -10.90 3.64 14.51
N ILE A 142 -11.08 3.86 13.22
CA ILE A 142 -10.18 4.72 12.44
C ILE A 142 -10.49 6.18 12.82
N LYS A 143 -9.48 6.88 13.34
CA LYS A 143 -9.57 8.32 13.66
C LYS A 143 -8.96 9.17 12.57
N SER A 144 -7.88 8.69 11.95
CA SER A 144 -7.29 9.26 10.73
C SER A 144 -6.42 8.20 10.04
N THR A 145 -5.85 8.52 8.88
CA THR A 145 -4.92 7.63 8.16
C THR A 145 -3.66 7.25 8.95
N LYS A 146 -3.36 8.00 10.02
CA LYS A 146 -2.24 7.76 10.93
C LYS A 146 -2.65 7.35 12.35
N LYS A 147 -3.96 7.29 12.66
CA LYS A 147 -4.47 7.03 14.01
C LYS A 147 -5.60 6.00 14.01
N VAL A 148 -5.41 4.91 14.76
CA VAL A 148 -6.45 3.91 15.07
C VAL A 148 -6.62 3.83 16.58
N LYS A 149 -7.86 3.94 17.07
CA LYS A 149 -8.20 3.62 18.46
C LYS A 149 -8.55 2.13 18.55
N ILE A 150 -8.00 1.45 19.55
CA ILE A 150 -8.31 0.04 19.88
C ILE A 150 -8.94 0.05 21.27
N SER A 151 -10.06 -0.64 21.46
CA SER A 151 -10.79 -0.71 22.73
C SER A 151 -11.36 -2.09 22.97
N TRP A 152 -11.50 -2.50 24.23
CA TRP A 152 -11.98 -3.83 24.65
C TRP A 152 -12.79 -3.75 25.95
N LYS A 153 -13.46 -4.84 26.32
CA LYS A 153 -14.14 -4.96 27.63
C LYS A 153 -13.10 -5.22 28.72
N ALA A 154 -13.29 -4.66 29.92
CA ALA A 154 -12.44 -4.95 31.07
C ALA A 154 -12.47 -6.44 31.41
N VAL A 155 -11.32 -6.98 31.81
CA VAL A 155 -11.14 -8.35 32.33
C VAL A 155 -11.01 -8.25 33.84
N THR A 156 -11.83 -8.99 34.57
CA THR A 156 -11.79 -9.05 36.03
C THR A 156 -10.41 -9.55 36.51
N GLY A 157 -9.85 -8.93 37.55
CA GLY A 157 -8.54 -9.31 38.10
C GLY A 157 -7.33 -8.88 37.26
N ALA A 158 -7.52 -8.17 36.14
CA ALA A 158 -6.43 -7.66 35.31
C ALA A 158 -6.01 -6.23 35.72
N ASP A 159 -4.73 -6.05 36.05
CA ASP A 159 -4.15 -4.74 36.37
C ASP A 159 -3.79 -3.94 35.12
N GLN A 160 -3.44 -4.64 34.04
CA GLN A 160 -3.00 -4.01 32.80
C GLN A 160 -3.24 -4.88 31.56
N TYR A 161 -3.09 -4.25 30.40
CA TYR A 161 -3.24 -4.86 29.10
C TYR A 161 -2.02 -4.61 28.23
N VAL A 162 -1.66 -5.61 27.44
CA VAL A 162 -0.64 -5.49 26.39
C VAL A 162 -1.32 -5.62 25.03
N VAL A 163 -1.22 -4.57 24.23
CA VAL A 163 -1.74 -4.53 22.86
C VAL A 163 -0.61 -4.87 21.91
N TYR A 164 -0.88 -5.81 21.01
CA TYR A 164 0.03 -6.22 19.96
C TYR A 164 -0.52 -5.83 18.59
N LYS A 165 0.37 -5.60 17.63
CA LYS A 165 0.06 -5.15 16.27
C LYS A 165 0.77 -6.02 15.23
N SER A 166 0.09 -6.29 14.12
CA SER A 166 0.69 -6.85 12.90
C SER A 166 0.16 -6.16 11.65
N THR A 167 0.89 -6.28 10.54
CA THR A 167 0.42 -5.95 9.18
C THR A 167 -0.12 -7.18 8.44
N SER A 168 -0.10 -8.36 9.07
CA SER A 168 -0.68 -9.61 8.57
C SER A 168 -1.64 -10.19 9.59
N LYS A 169 -2.78 -10.72 9.12
CA LYS A 169 -3.81 -11.30 10.00
C LYS A 169 -3.26 -12.52 10.76
N SER A 170 -2.49 -13.36 10.07
CA SER A 170 -1.88 -14.60 10.57
C SER A 170 -0.37 -14.49 10.85
N GLY A 171 0.25 -13.34 10.56
CA GLY A 171 1.69 -13.16 10.74
C GLY A 171 2.10 -12.86 12.17
N THR A 172 3.38 -12.52 12.35
CA THR A 172 3.95 -12.17 13.66
C THR A 172 3.37 -10.86 14.18
N TYR A 173 3.00 -10.85 15.46
CA TYR A 173 2.49 -9.68 16.17
C TYR A 173 3.59 -9.11 17.08
N LYS A 174 3.83 -7.80 16.98
CA LYS A 174 4.79 -7.08 17.83
C LYS A 174 4.05 -6.29 18.90
N LYS A 175 4.65 -6.18 20.09
CA LYS A 175 4.09 -5.33 21.17
C LYS A 175 4.00 -3.89 20.66
N LEU A 176 2.80 -3.32 20.75
CA LEU A 176 2.54 -1.92 20.44
C LEU A 176 2.59 -1.06 21.71
N LYS A 177 1.87 -1.47 22.76
CA LYS A 177 1.72 -0.67 23.97
C LYS A 177 1.27 -1.53 25.16
N THR A 178 1.73 -1.17 26.35
CA THR A 178 1.13 -1.59 27.63
C THR A 178 0.29 -0.45 28.21
N THR A 179 -0.87 -0.75 28.80
CA THR A 179 -1.75 0.26 29.40
C THR A 179 -2.68 -0.34 30.46
N THR A 180 -3.02 0.43 31.49
CA THR A 180 -4.05 0.07 32.48
C THR A 180 -5.47 0.37 32.01
N LYS A 181 -5.62 1.19 30.95
CA LYS A 181 -6.93 1.54 30.39
C LYS A 181 -7.44 0.42 29.48
N THR A 182 -8.75 0.35 29.29
CA THR A 182 -9.41 -0.55 28.33
C THR A 182 -9.39 -0.05 26.88
N SER A 183 -8.50 0.90 26.57
CA SER A 183 -8.28 1.38 25.21
C SER A 183 -6.90 2.00 25.02
N CYS A 184 -6.43 2.02 23.76
CA CYS A 184 -5.22 2.72 23.35
C CYS A 184 -5.33 3.31 21.95
N ILE A 185 -4.37 4.17 21.58
CA ILE A 185 -4.28 4.76 20.23
C ILE A 185 -2.97 4.31 19.59
N ASP A 186 -3.07 3.68 18.43
CA ASP A 186 -1.95 3.42 17.53
C ASP A 186 -1.73 4.62 16.60
N LYS A 187 -0.60 5.31 16.77
CA LYS A 187 -0.17 6.46 15.96
C LYS A 187 0.77 6.08 14.80
N SER A 188 1.08 4.79 14.62
CA SER A 188 2.04 4.26 13.64
C SER A 188 1.36 3.65 12.40
N THR A 189 0.07 3.95 12.19
CA THR A 189 -0.65 3.45 11.01
C THR A 189 -0.41 4.32 9.78
N THR A 190 -0.64 3.77 8.59
CA THR A 190 -0.45 4.44 7.30
C THR A 190 -1.61 4.15 6.36
N ALA A 191 -1.90 5.10 5.46
CA ALA A 191 -2.99 5.00 4.49
C ALA A 191 -2.86 3.75 3.60
N GLY A 192 -4.00 3.16 3.22
CA GLY A 192 -4.04 2.04 2.27
C GLY A 192 -3.45 0.73 2.78
N LYS A 193 -3.34 0.54 4.11
CA LYS A 193 -2.88 -0.71 4.73
C LYS A 193 -3.90 -1.27 5.72
N ALA A 194 -3.89 -2.59 5.88
CA ALA A 194 -4.59 -3.27 6.97
C ALA A 194 -3.65 -3.45 8.17
N PHE A 195 -4.20 -3.26 9.37
CA PHE A 195 -3.52 -3.49 10.63
C PHE A 195 -4.38 -4.41 11.50
N TYR A 196 -3.72 -5.31 12.20
CA TYR A 196 -4.37 -6.34 13.01
C TYR A 196 -3.88 -6.24 14.44
N TYR A 197 -4.79 -6.37 15.38
CA TYR A 197 -4.52 -6.18 16.80
C TYR A 197 -5.00 -7.37 17.62
N LYS A 198 -4.21 -7.71 18.63
CA LYS A 198 -4.54 -8.67 19.69
C LYS A 198 -4.26 -8.01 21.04
N VAL A 199 -5.03 -8.38 22.05
CA VAL A 199 -4.89 -7.85 23.41
C VAL A 199 -4.71 -9.01 24.38
N VAL A 200 -3.84 -8.83 25.37
CA VAL A 200 -3.62 -9.75 26.49
C VAL A 200 -3.85 -8.99 27.79
N ALA A 201 -4.59 -9.59 28.72
CA ALA A 201 -4.73 -9.11 30.09
C ALA A 201 -3.60 -9.69 30.97
N LYS A 202 -3.08 -8.90 31.91
CA LYS A 202 -2.02 -9.32 32.83
C LYS A 202 -2.25 -8.77 34.22
N LYS A 203 -1.88 -9.57 35.22
CA LYS A 203 -1.66 -9.12 36.60
C LYS A 203 -0.21 -8.64 36.76
N THR A 204 0.03 -7.55 37.47
CA THR A 204 1.39 -7.04 37.73
C THR A 204 2.07 -7.81 38.85
N SER A 205 1.31 -8.19 39.88
CA SER A 205 1.80 -8.96 41.03
C SER A 205 2.04 -10.44 40.74
N ALA A 206 1.48 -10.98 39.66
CA ALA A 206 1.59 -12.38 39.29
C ALA A 206 1.86 -12.55 37.78
N SER A 207 3.13 -12.70 37.40
CA SER A 207 3.55 -12.79 36.00
C SER A 207 2.97 -14.00 35.24
N TRP A 208 2.64 -15.07 35.96
CA TRP A 208 1.98 -16.26 35.45
C TRP A 208 0.49 -16.02 35.13
N ALA A 209 -0.15 -15.06 35.80
CA ALA A 209 -1.56 -14.70 35.59
C ALA A 209 -1.70 -13.79 34.36
N LYS A 210 -1.56 -14.41 33.19
CA LYS A 210 -1.72 -13.77 31.88
C LYS A 210 -2.80 -14.49 31.08
N SER A 211 -3.62 -13.74 30.36
CA SER A 211 -4.63 -14.32 29.49
C SER A 211 -4.04 -14.89 28.20
N ALA A 212 -4.82 -15.71 27.49
CA ALA A 212 -4.62 -15.92 26.07
C ALA A 212 -4.83 -14.61 25.27
N TYR A 213 -4.42 -14.61 23.99
CA TYR A 213 -4.73 -13.51 23.08
C TYR A 213 -6.23 -13.39 22.83
N SER A 214 -6.71 -12.16 22.76
CA SER A 214 -8.04 -11.87 22.21
C SER A 214 -8.21 -12.39 20.77
N LYS A 215 -9.46 -12.49 20.32
CA LYS A 215 -9.76 -12.57 18.88
C LYS A 215 -9.12 -11.38 18.15
N VAL A 216 -8.69 -11.61 16.91
CA VAL A 216 -8.02 -10.58 16.09
C VAL A 216 -9.01 -9.49 15.71
N ALA A 217 -8.67 -8.24 16.03
CA ALA A 217 -9.39 -7.07 15.56
C ALA A 217 -8.63 -6.42 14.39
N ALA A 218 -9.32 -6.18 13.26
CA ALA A 218 -8.71 -5.59 12.07
C ALA A 218 -9.10 -4.11 11.94
N ALA A 219 -8.17 -3.27 11.46
CA ALA A 219 -8.41 -1.89 11.05
C ALA A 219 -7.91 -1.69 9.62
N TYR A 220 -8.78 -1.21 8.73
CA TYR A 220 -8.48 -1.05 7.31
C TYR A 220 -8.34 0.42 6.95
N GLN A 221 -7.11 0.93 6.90
CA GLN A 221 -6.89 2.35 6.61
C GLN A 221 -7.34 2.71 5.19
N LYS A 222 -8.12 3.77 5.07
CA LYS A 222 -8.54 4.30 3.76
C LYS A 222 -7.31 4.65 2.92
N PRO A 223 -7.30 4.34 1.61
CA PRO A 223 -6.29 4.88 0.70
C PRO A 223 -6.40 6.40 0.60
N ALA A 224 -5.29 7.07 0.31
CA ALA A 224 -5.31 8.51 0.03
C ALA A 224 -6.17 8.83 -1.22
N ALA A 225 -6.73 10.05 -1.28
CA ALA A 225 -7.36 10.53 -2.50
C ALA A 225 -6.32 10.66 -3.62
N THR A 226 -6.72 10.31 -4.84
CA THR A 226 -5.90 10.55 -6.04
C THR A 226 -6.14 11.96 -6.57
N THR A 227 -5.27 12.43 -7.46
CA THR A 227 -5.48 13.65 -8.25
C THR A 227 -5.81 13.25 -9.67
N VAL A 228 -6.92 13.76 -10.22
CA VAL A 228 -7.33 13.53 -11.60
C VAL A 228 -7.11 14.77 -12.45
N SER A 229 -6.64 14.54 -13.67
CA SER A 229 -6.54 15.52 -14.75
C SER A 229 -7.38 15.06 -15.93
N ALA A 230 -7.92 16.02 -16.70
CA ALA A 230 -8.65 15.73 -17.92
C ALA A 230 -8.26 16.68 -19.05
N SER A 231 -8.36 16.18 -20.27
CA SER A 231 -8.33 16.93 -21.52
C SER A 231 -9.42 16.41 -22.45
N SER A 232 -9.89 17.25 -23.35
CA SER A 232 -10.91 16.92 -24.35
C SER A 232 -10.25 16.95 -25.71
N ARG A 233 -10.63 16.08 -26.66
CA ARG A 233 -10.13 16.11 -28.05
C ARG A 233 -10.96 15.18 -28.93
N ASN A 234 -11.29 15.61 -30.15
CA ASN A 234 -11.96 14.79 -31.17
C ASN A 234 -13.15 14.00 -30.63
N SER A 235 -14.07 14.69 -29.95
CA SER A 235 -15.27 14.09 -29.35
C SER A 235 -14.97 13.02 -28.29
N LYS A 236 -13.82 13.13 -27.61
CA LYS A 236 -13.38 12.21 -26.54
C LYS A 236 -12.83 13.01 -25.37
N ILE A 237 -12.89 12.44 -24.18
CA ILE A 237 -12.27 13.00 -22.98
C ILE A 237 -11.23 12.03 -22.44
N TYR A 238 -10.00 12.50 -22.30
CA TYR A 238 -8.85 11.76 -21.81
C TYR A 238 -8.64 12.09 -20.34
N LEU A 239 -8.63 11.06 -19.50
CA LEU A 239 -8.45 11.17 -18.06
C LEU A 239 -7.16 10.47 -17.66
N SER A 240 -6.43 11.08 -16.73
CA SER A 240 -5.29 10.45 -16.06
C SER A 240 -5.30 10.81 -14.57
N TRP A 241 -4.69 9.95 -13.76
CA TRP A 241 -4.63 10.17 -12.31
C TRP A 241 -3.38 9.60 -11.67
N THR A 242 -3.05 10.12 -10.48
CA THR A 242 -1.86 9.73 -9.73
C THR A 242 -2.03 8.36 -9.07
N LYS A 243 -0.96 7.55 -9.08
CA LYS A 243 -0.94 6.25 -8.40
C LYS A 243 -1.09 6.43 -6.88
N VAL A 244 -2.04 5.73 -6.28
CA VAL A 244 -2.26 5.69 -4.83
C VAL A 244 -1.68 4.39 -4.26
N SER A 245 -0.91 4.50 -3.17
CA SER A 245 -0.33 3.32 -2.50
C SER A 245 -1.42 2.39 -1.97
N GLY A 246 -1.24 1.08 -2.15
CA GLY A 246 -2.23 0.06 -1.80
C GLY A 246 -3.45 -0.02 -2.72
N ALA A 247 -3.68 0.96 -3.60
CA ALA A 247 -4.82 0.92 -4.52
C ALA A 247 -4.63 -0.18 -5.57
N GLN A 248 -5.60 -1.08 -5.67
CA GLN A 248 -5.61 -2.18 -6.63
C GLN A 248 -6.35 -1.82 -7.93
N LYS A 249 -7.28 -0.87 -7.85
CA LYS A 249 -8.05 -0.37 -9.00
C LYS A 249 -8.63 1.01 -8.70
N TYR A 250 -9.15 1.66 -9.73
CA TYR A 250 -9.74 3.00 -9.69
C TYR A 250 -11.14 2.97 -10.29
N PHE A 251 -12.07 3.66 -9.65
CA PHE A 251 -13.44 3.84 -10.10
C PHE A 251 -13.61 5.26 -10.62
N ILE A 252 -13.98 5.39 -11.88
CA ILE A 252 -14.09 6.65 -12.60
C ILE A 252 -15.57 7.02 -12.68
N TYR A 253 -15.92 8.17 -12.13
CA TYR A 253 -17.27 8.69 -12.16
C TYR A 253 -17.34 9.92 -13.04
N ARG A 254 -18.46 10.06 -13.74
CA ARG A 254 -18.78 11.19 -14.61
C ARG A 254 -20.16 11.72 -14.29
N LYS A 255 -20.34 13.03 -14.45
CA LYS A 255 -21.65 13.64 -14.61
C LYS A 255 -21.64 14.70 -15.70
N VAL A 256 -22.81 14.98 -16.25
CA VAL A 256 -23.06 16.19 -17.04
C VAL A 256 -23.38 17.32 -16.04
N ALA A 257 -23.16 18.58 -16.42
CA ALA A 257 -23.66 19.71 -15.63
C ALA A 257 -25.16 19.52 -15.32
N GLY A 258 -25.57 19.79 -14.07
CA GLY A 258 -26.96 19.57 -13.60
C GLY A 258 -27.32 18.12 -13.22
N SER A 259 -26.51 17.09 -13.54
CA SER A 259 -26.86 15.69 -13.27
C SER A 259 -26.18 15.08 -12.03
N LYS A 260 -26.62 13.88 -11.62
CA LYS A 260 -25.92 13.03 -10.63
C LYS A 260 -24.70 12.34 -11.25
N TYR A 261 -23.70 11.98 -10.43
CA TYR A 261 -22.54 11.18 -10.85
C TYR A 261 -22.92 9.73 -11.11
N LYS A 262 -22.46 9.19 -12.25
CA LYS A 262 -22.57 7.78 -12.62
C LYS A 262 -21.17 7.15 -12.68
N LEU A 263 -21.05 5.89 -12.25
CA LEU A 263 -19.82 5.11 -12.41
C LEU A 263 -19.71 4.69 -13.87
N ILE A 264 -18.68 5.15 -14.59
CA ILE A 264 -18.51 4.85 -16.02
C ILE A 264 -17.43 3.82 -16.30
N LYS A 265 -16.45 3.65 -15.38
CA LYS A 265 -15.39 2.66 -15.55
C LYS A 265 -14.79 2.20 -14.23
N LYS A 266 -14.36 0.94 -14.20
CA LYS A 266 -13.44 0.37 -13.21
C LYS A 266 -12.14 0.02 -13.96
N SER A 267 -10.98 0.51 -13.52
CA SER A 267 -9.72 0.32 -14.23
C SER A 267 -8.56 0.03 -13.28
N LYS A 268 -7.62 -0.82 -13.69
CA LYS A 268 -6.30 -0.96 -13.02
C LYS A 268 -5.26 0.01 -13.59
N LYS A 269 -5.53 0.58 -14.78
CA LYS A 269 -4.66 1.58 -15.43
C LYS A 269 -4.77 2.93 -14.68
N LEU A 270 -3.81 3.81 -14.94
CA LEU A 270 -3.78 5.19 -14.42
C LEU A 270 -4.38 6.22 -15.39
N SER A 271 -5.04 5.73 -16.44
CA SER A 271 -5.70 6.55 -17.45
C SER A 271 -6.95 5.86 -17.99
N TYR A 272 -7.85 6.66 -18.56
CA TYR A 272 -9.04 6.21 -19.25
C TYR A 272 -9.49 7.25 -20.28
N THR A 273 -9.86 6.81 -21.47
CA THR A 273 -10.48 7.67 -22.49
C THR A 273 -11.97 7.39 -22.51
N ASP A 274 -12.75 8.42 -22.18
CA ASP A 274 -14.19 8.44 -22.32
C ASP A 274 -14.57 8.80 -23.76
N LYS A 275 -15.12 7.84 -24.49
CA LYS A 275 -15.58 7.98 -25.88
C LYS A 275 -17.09 8.24 -25.97
N HIS A 276 -17.81 8.23 -24.84
CA HIS A 276 -19.27 8.34 -24.80
C HIS A 276 -19.67 9.74 -24.35
N VAL A 277 -19.13 10.75 -25.04
CA VAL A 277 -19.29 12.17 -24.71
C VAL A 277 -19.76 12.92 -25.95
N ASP A 278 -20.65 13.88 -25.76
CA ASP A 278 -21.23 14.67 -26.84
C ASP A 278 -20.51 16.01 -26.91
N VAL A 279 -20.15 16.41 -28.14
CA VAL A 279 -19.53 17.70 -28.43
C VAL A 279 -20.40 18.82 -27.88
N GLY A 280 -19.77 19.85 -27.32
CA GLY A 280 -20.44 20.98 -26.71
C GLY A 280 -20.85 20.77 -25.25
N LYS A 281 -21.04 19.52 -24.79
CA LYS A 281 -21.44 19.26 -23.41
C LYS A 281 -20.28 19.39 -22.43
N ILE A 282 -20.59 19.88 -21.23
CA ILE A 282 -19.63 20.00 -20.13
C ILE A 282 -19.77 18.80 -19.20
N TYR A 283 -18.67 18.10 -19.00
CA TYR A 283 -18.57 16.96 -18.11
C TYR A 283 -17.74 17.29 -16.87
N LYS A 284 -18.12 16.70 -15.73
CA LYS A 284 -17.32 16.70 -14.50
C LYS A 284 -16.92 15.27 -14.16
N TYR A 285 -15.65 15.05 -13.85
CA TYR A 285 -15.11 13.74 -13.48
C TYR A 285 -14.53 13.75 -12.07
N LYS A 286 -14.61 12.59 -11.42
CA LYS A 286 -13.89 12.27 -10.19
C LYS A 286 -13.46 10.82 -10.18
N VAL A 287 -12.35 10.52 -9.51
CA VAL A 287 -11.78 9.18 -9.43
C VAL A 287 -11.69 8.77 -7.95
N ILE A 288 -12.02 7.51 -7.67
CA ILE A 288 -11.92 6.90 -6.34
C ILE A 288 -10.96 5.72 -6.42
N ALA A 289 -9.93 5.73 -5.56
CA ALA A 289 -9.02 4.60 -5.42
C ALA A 289 -9.67 3.51 -4.57
N ILE A 290 -9.48 2.26 -4.98
CA ILE A 290 -10.10 1.08 -4.36
C ILE A 290 -9.01 0.13 -3.89
N TYR A 291 -9.12 -0.25 -2.63
CA TYR A 291 -8.31 -1.26 -1.96
C TYR A 291 -9.22 -2.41 -1.51
N LYS A 292 -8.70 -3.64 -1.51
CA LYS A 292 -9.35 -4.78 -0.86
C LYS A 292 -8.42 -5.39 0.19
N ALA A 293 -8.98 -5.68 1.36
CA ALA A 293 -8.35 -6.44 2.42
C ALA A 293 -9.38 -7.37 3.06
N ASP A 294 -9.02 -8.62 3.30
CA ASP A 294 -9.91 -9.64 3.87
C ASP A 294 -11.29 -9.70 3.19
N GLY A 295 -11.32 -9.65 1.85
CA GLY A 295 -12.56 -9.60 1.07
C GLY A 295 -13.32 -8.26 1.12
N LYS A 296 -13.02 -7.38 2.07
CA LYS A 296 -13.67 -6.07 2.23
C LYS A 296 -13.14 -5.05 1.23
N LYS A 297 -14.06 -4.31 0.59
CA LYS A 297 -13.72 -3.22 -0.33
C LYS A 297 -13.67 -1.88 0.42
N ILE A 298 -12.51 -1.26 0.43
CA ILE A 298 -12.28 0.07 1.03
C ILE A 298 -12.13 1.09 -0.09
N LYS A 299 -12.82 2.22 0.05
CA LYS A 299 -12.80 3.34 -0.90
C LYS A 299 -11.99 4.49 -0.29
N SER A 300 -11.16 5.15 -1.11
CA SER A 300 -10.64 6.48 -0.76
C SER A 300 -11.77 7.51 -0.76
N ASP A 301 -11.44 8.72 -0.30
CA ASP A 301 -12.24 9.89 -0.63
C ASP A 301 -12.14 10.18 -2.15
N SER A 302 -13.01 11.06 -2.65
CA SER A 302 -12.99 11.43 -4.07
C SER A 302 -11.75 12.27 -4.39
N SER A 303 -11.22 12.11 -5.61
CA SER A 303 -10.24 13.06 -6.17
C SER A 303 -10.79 14.49 -6.22
N ASN A 304 -9.93 15.45 -6.57
CA ASN A 304 -10.38 16.73 -7.12
C ASN A 304 -11.37 16.52 -8.28
N ILE A 305 -12.25 17.49 -8.51
CA ILE A 305 -13.17 17.46 -9.64
C ILE A 305 -12.50 18.16 -10.81
N THR A 306 -12.47 17.49 -11.97
CA THR A 306 -12.07 18.12 -13.25
C THR A 306 -13.32 18.39 -14.09
N LYS A 307 -13.41 19.60 -14.65
CA LYS A 307 -14.54 20.09 -15.47
C LYS A 307 -13.99 20.46 -16.85
N LEU A 308 -14.58 19.93 -17.91
CA LEU A 308 -14.21 20.27 -19.28
C LEU A 308 -15.37 20.10 -20.26
N ARG A 309 -15.35 20.92 -21.31
CA ARG A 309 -16.27 20.82 -22.46
C ARG A 309 -15.72 19.81 -23.45
N CYS A 310 -16.56 18.91 -23.95
CA CYS A 310 -16.17 18.04 -25.05
C CYS A 310 -16.11 18.86 -26.35
N ASN A 311 -14.97 18.87 -27.02
CA ASN A 311 -14.72 19.67 -28.21
C ASN A 311 -14.36 18.74 -29.38
N LYS A 312 -14.68 19.16 -30.60
CA LYS A 312 -14.36 18.46 -31.85
C LYS A 312 -13.56 19.43 -32.72
N ILE A 313 -12.50 18.93 -33.32
CA ILE A 313 -11.80 19.66 -34.38
C ILE A 313 -12.68 19.59 -35.63
N ASP A 314 -13.02 20.74 -36.18
CA ASP A 314 -13.63 20.88 -37.50
C ASP A 314 -12.55 20.72 -38.58
N PRO A 315 -12.55 19.62 -39.35
CA PRO A 315 -11.55 19.42 -40.39
C PRO A 315 -11.56 20.51 -41.46
N ASN A 316 -12.70 21.16 -41.69
CA ASN A 316 -12.86 22.20 -42.72
C ASN A 316 -12.57 23.61 -42.17
N GLY A 317 -12.39 23.74 -40.85
CA GLY A 317 -12.05 25.00 -40.20
C GLY A 317 -10.57 25.35 -40.34
N LYS A 318 -10.24 26.62 -40.09
CA LYS A 318 -8.86 27.12 -40.10
C LYS A 318 -8.06 26.46 -38.97
N MET A 319 -6.92 25.89 -39.29
CA MET A 319 -6.00 25.24 -38.35
C MET A 319 -4.59 25.77 -38.52
N ILE A 320 -3.89 25.94 -37.39
CA ILE A 320 -2.46 26.24 -37.36
C ILE A 320 -1.78 25.43 -36.26
N ALA A 321 -0.54 25.05 -36.51
CA ALA A 321 0.31 24.37 -35.54
C ALA A 321 1.29 25.36 -34.92
N LEU A 322 1.03 25.77 -33.67
CA LEU A 322 2.03 26.47 -32.87
C LEU A 322 3.09 25.47 -32.43
N THR A 323 4.36 25.76 -32.72
CA THR A 323 5.47 24.89 -32.36
C THR A 323 6.53 25.61 -31.55
N PHE A 324 7.13 24.90 -30.59
CA PHE A 324 8.10 25.46 -29.65
C PHE A 324 9.36 24.61 -29.59
N ASP A 325 10.50 25.22 -29.86
CA ASP A 325 11.81 24.58 -29.85
C ASP A 325 12.58 24.88 -28.55
N ASP A 326 13.66 24.13 -28.34
CA ASP A 326 14.65 24.23 -27.26
C ASP A 326 14.22 23.90 -25.83
N GLY A 327 12.91 23.86 -25.58
CA GLY A 327 12.35 23.51 -24.28
C GLY A 327 12.58 22.06 -23.83
N PRO A 328 12.04 21.71 -22.65
CA PRO A 328 11.30 22.58 -21.74
C PRO A 328 12.23 23.52 -20.97
N GLY A 329 11.71 24.69 -20.61
CA GLY A 329 12.38 25.70 -19.81
C GLY A 329 11.47 26.34 -18.76
N PRO A 330 11.91 27.46 -18.15
CA PRO A 330 11.16 28.12 -17.07
C PRO A 330 9.78 28.65 -17.50
N TYR A 331 9.59 28.93 -18.80
CA TYR A 331 8.36 29.53 -19.31
C TYR A 331 7.35 28.53 -19.87
N THR A 332 7.77 27.30 -20.19
CA THR A 332 6.91 26.25 -20.76
C THR A 332 5.63 26.04 -19.95
N ASN A 333 5.72 26.06 -18.62
CA ASN A 333 4.56 25.82 -17.76
C ASN A 333 3.47 26.90 -17.91
N ALA A 334 3.86 28.17 -18.11
CA ALA A 334 2.92 29.27 -18.32
C ALA A 334 2.22 29.14 -19.68
N ILE A 335 2.96 28.75 -20.72
CA ILE A 335 2.40 28.46 -22.05
C ILE A 335 1.40 27.30 -21.98
N LEU A 336 1.76 26.18 -21.33
CA LEU A 336 0.84 25.05 -21.15
C LEU A 336 -0.44 25.43 -20.40
N ASN A 337 -0.35 26.33 -19.40
CA ASN A 337 -1.53 26.85 -18.70
C ASN A 337 -2.44 27.67 -19.63
N CYS A 338 -1.86 28.50 -20.49
CA CYS A 338 -2.59 29.28 -21.49
C CYS A 338 -3.29 28.36 -22.49
N LEU A 339 -2.55 27.41 -23.08
CA LEU A 339 -3.09 26.44 -24.03
C LEU A 339 -4.27 25.67 -23.41
N LYS A 340 -4.10 25.16 -22.19
CA LYS A 340 -5.18 24.49 -21.46
C LYS A 340 -6.41 25.38 -21.24
N LYS A 341 -6.21 26.66 -20.90
CA LYS A 341 -7.30 27.62 -20.63
C LYS A 341 -8.18 27.83 -21.86
N TYR A 342 -7.58 27.86 -23.05
CA TYR A 342 -8.27 28.12 -24.31
C TYR A 342 -8.58 26.85 -25.11
N ASP A 343 -8.44 25.67 -24.50
CA ASP A 343 -8.58 24.37 -25.18
C ASP A 343 -7.78 24.32 -26.50
N ALA A 344 -6.53 24.77 -26.43
CA ALA A 344 -5.57 24.80 -27.52
C ALA A 344 -4.48 23.74 -27.31
N ARG A 345 -3.83 23.32 -28.40
CA ARG A 345 -2.67 22.44 -28.39
C ARG A 345 -1.52 23.06 -29.18
N ALA A 346 -0.33 22.54 -28.93
CA ALA A 346 0.89 22.90 -29.61
C ALA A 346 1.79 21.66 -29.71
N THR A 347 2.84 21.75 -30.51
CA THR A 347 3.91 20.74 -30.57
C THR A 347 5.20 21.31 -29.99
N PHE A 348 5.73 20.68 -28.95
CA PHE A 348 6.99 21.08 -28.31
C PHE A 348 8.11 20.15 -28.78
N PHE A 349 9.05 20.68 -29.58
CA PHE A 349 10.26 19.97 -29.97
C PHE A 349 11.30 20.14 -28.87
N VAL A 350 11.47 19.10 -28.05
CA VAL A 350 12.26 19.21 -26.81
C VAL A 350 13.70 18.76 -26.98
N VAL A 351 14.61 19.49 -26.34
CA VAL A 351 16.03 19.12 -26.23
C VAL A 351 16.21 18.18 -25.04
N GLY A 352 16.82 17.02 -25.27
CA GLY A 352 16.93 15.95 -24.28
C GLY A 352 17.65 16.33 -22.98
N SER A 353 18.72 17.15 -23.07
CA SER A 353 19.45 17.64 -21.90
C SER A 353 18.57 18.47 -20.97
N ASN A 354 17.67 19.29 -21.53
CA ASN A 354 16.68 20.07 -20.78
C ASN A 354 15.56 19.16 -20.25
N ALA A 355 14.99 18.32 -21.12
CA ALA A 355 13.89 17.40 -20.82
C ALA A 355 14.14 16.52 -19.58
N LYS A 356 15.42 16.15 -19.31
CA LYS A 356 15.82 15.36 -18.13
C LYS A 356 15.34 16.00 -16.81
N ASN A 357 15.40 17.33 -16.72
CA ASN A 357 15.10 18.10 -15.50
C ASN A 357 13.63 18.53 -15.41
N TYR A 358 12.88 18.43 -16.51
CA TYR A 358 11.50 18.93 -16.62
C TYR A 358 10.47 17.81 -16.88
N LYS A 359 10.69 16.60 -16.37
CA LYS A 359 9.78 15.45 -16.59
C LYS A 359 8.33 15.71 -16.17
N SER A 360 8.11 16.47 -15.11
CA SER A 360 6.77 16.86 -14.65
C SER A 360 6.05 17.77 -15.66
N ILE A 361 6.80 18.65 -16.33
CA ILE A 361 6.28 19.54 -17.38
C ILE A 361 5.96 18.75 -18.65
N LEU A 362 6.82 17.80 -19.05
CA LEU A 362 6.53 16.90 -20.18
C LEU A 362 5.25 16.10 -19.94
N LYS A 363 5.11 15.51 -18.75
CA LYS A 363 3.89 14.80 -18.36
C LYS A 363 2.66 15.71 -18.37
N LYS A 364 2.82 16.98 -18.01
CA LYS A 364 1.74 17.97 -18.08
C LYS A 364 1.33 18.26 -19.52
N ALA A 365 2.30 18.52 -20.41
CA ALA A 365 2.06 18.77 -21.83
C ALA A 365 1.29 17.60 -22.48
N ASP A 366 1.77 16.38 -22.26
CA ASP A 366 1.11 15.14 -22.71
C ASP A 366 -0.32 15.03 -22.14
N SER A 367 -0.50 15.27 -20.84
CA SER A 367 -1.81 15.14 -20.20
C SER A 367 -2.88 16.11 -20.73
N ILE A 368 -2.47 17.27 -21.27
CA ILE A 368 -3.37 18.25 -21.87
C ILE A 368 -3.53 18.06 -23.40
N GLY A 369 -2.86 17.06 -23.97
CA GLY A 369 -2.97 16.68 -25.38
C GLY A 369 -2.03 17.44 -26.32
N CYS A 370 -1.05 18.18 -25.81
CA CYS A 370 0.04 18.72 -26.63
C CYS A 370 0.95 17.59 -27.11
N GLU A 371 1.59 17.79 -28.25
CA GLU A 371 2.53 16.82 -28.83
C GLU A 371 3.95 17.14 -28.38
N ILE A 372 4.74 16.10 -28.11
CA ILE A 372 6.16 16.22 -27.78
C ILE A 372 6.96 15.63 -28.95
N GLY A 373 7.64 16.51 -29.67
CA GLY A 373 8.58 16.18 -30.73
C GLY A 373 10.02 16.11 -30.22
N ASN A 374 10.90 15.50 -30.99
CA ASN A 374 12.32 15.38 -30.67
C ASN A 374 13.12 16.53 -31.30
N HIS A 375 13.89 17.25 -30.49
CA HIS A 375 14.82 18.29 -30.95
C HIS A 375 16.27 17.94 -30.62
N THR A 376 16.63 16.66 -30.77
CA THR A 376 17.93 16.07 -30.38
C THR A 376 18.16 16.07 -28.87
N TYR A 377 19.32 15.55 -28.44
CA TYR A 377 19.70 15.54 -27.03
C TYR A 377 20.42 16.82 -26.61
N SER A 378 21.30 17.35 -27.46
CA SER A 378 22.20 18.46 -27.11
C SER A 378 22.25 19.58 -28.15
N HIS A 379 21.27 19.64 -29.05
CA HIS A 379 21.13 20.66 -30.09
C HIS A 379 22.33 20.79 -31.08
N PRO A 380 22.98 19.70 -31.54
CA PRO A 380 24.07 19.80 -32.52
C PRO A 380 23.55 20.00 -33.95
N TYR A 381 24.41 20.49 -34.84
CA TYR A 381 24.22 20.37 -36.28
C TYR A 381 24.26 18.90 -36.69
N LEU A 382 23.09 18.28 -36.90
CA LEU A 382 23.00 16.86 -37.24
C LEU A 382 23.70 16.51 -38.56
N SER A 383 23.81 17.48 -39.48
CA SER A 383 24.53 17.34 -40.75
C SER A 383 26.02 17.05 -40.57
N HIS A 384 26.61 17.38 -39.42
CA HIS A 384 28.04 17.15 -39.11
C HIS A 384 28.26 15.83 -38.37
N LEU A 385 27.21 15.05 -38.12
CA LEU A 385 27.30 13.78 -37.39
C LEU A 385 27.22 12.59 -38.32
N SER A 386 27.86 11.49 -37.91
CA SER A 386 27.64 10.18 -38.51
C SER A 386 26.21 9.69 -38.29
N ALA A 387 25.77 8.71 -39.07
CA ALA A 387 24.47 8.05 -38.90
C ALA A 387 24.25 7.53 -37.46
N ALA A 388 25.30 6.98 -36.85
CA ALA A 388 25.27 6.52 -35.45
C ALA A 388 25.09 7.69 -34.48
N GLY A 389 25.79 8.81 -34.71
CA GLY A 389 25.64 10.04 -33.93
C GLY A 389 24.21 10.61 -33.99
N VAL A 390 23.60 10.66 -35.18
CA VAL A 390 22.20 11.07 -35.36
C VAL A 390 21.25 10.17 -34.56
N LYS A 391 21.40 8.83 -34.68
CA LYS A 391 20.57 7.86 -33.96
C LYS A 391 20.73 7.98 -32.44
N ALA A 392 21.95 8.27 -31.96
CA ALA A 392 22.22 8.46 -30.54
C ALA A 392 21.50 9.70 -29.98
N GLN A 393 21.55 10.83 -30.70
CA GLN A 393 20.81 12.05 -30.35
C GLN A 393 19.31 11.79 -30.23
N MET A 394 18.71 11.07 -31.20
CA MET A 394 17.29 10.73 -31.18
C MET A 394 16.92 9.81 -30.00
N SER A 395 17.67 8.73 -29.84
CA SER A 395 17.35 7.66 -28.88
C SER A 395 17.46 8.12 -27.42
N LYS A 396 18.42 9.00 -27.12
CA LYS A 396 18.62 9.53 -25.77
C LYS A 396 17.45 10.41 -25.35
N THR A 397 16.99 11.31 -26.23
CA THR A 397 15.81 12.14 -26.00
C THR A 397 14.53 11.31 -25.90
N ASP A 398 14.33 10.34 -26.79
CA ASP A 398 13.17 9.44 -26.75
C ASP A 398 13.06 8.66 -25.44
N SER A 399 14.19 8.25 -24.87
CA SER A 399 14.24 7.52 -23.60
C SER A 399 13.78 8.40 -22.43
N ILE A 400 14.18 9.68 -22.43
CA ILE A 400 13.77 10.66 -21.42
C ILE A 400 12.26 10.93 -21.53
N VAL A 401 11.76 11.21 -22.73
CA VAL A 401 10.33 11.44 -22.98
C VAL A 401 9.52 10.21 -22.58
N LYS A 402 9.91 9.01 -23.00
CA LYS A 402 9.26 7.75 -22.59
C LYS A 402 9.22 7.57 -21.08
N SER A 403 10.27 7.97 -20.36
CA SER A 403 10.27 7.90 -18.89
C SER A 403 9.26 8.85 -18.23
N ALA A 404 8.91 9.95 -18.90
CA ALA A 404 7.98 10.96 -18.38
C ALA A 404 6.53 10.69 -18.77
N THR A 405 6.27 10.28 -20.02
CA THR A 405 4.92 10.16 -20.60
C THR A 405 4.47 8.72 -20.84
N GLY A 406 5.42 7.77 -20.89
CA GLY A 406 5.16 6.37 -21.19
C GLY A 406 5.27 5.99 -22.67
N HIS A 407 5.52 6.95 -23.57
CA HIS A 407 5.72 6.72 -25.01
C HIS A 407 6.87 7.56 -25.57
N LYS A 408 7.42 7.13 -26.72
CA LYS A 408 8.47 7.89 -27.44
C LYS A 408 7.85 9.04 -28.24
N THR A 409 8.69 9.94 -28.75
CA THR A 409 8.27 10.97 -29.69
C THR A 409 7.96 10.36 -31.07
N THR A 410 7.06 11.01 -31.82
CA THR A 410 6.61 10.57 -33.15
C THR A 410 7.19 11.42 -34.28
N LEU A 411 7.52 12.68 -33.99
CA LEU A 411 8.06 13.67 -34.92
C LEU A 411 9.41 14.18 -34.43
N MET A 412 10.20 14.76 -35.33
CA MET A 412 11.42 15.46 -34.96
C MET A 412 11.59 16.76 -35.75
N ARG A 413 12.30 17.72 -35.18
CA ARG A 413 12.76 18.92 -35.88
C ARG A 413 14.27 19.02 -35.76
N THR A 414 14.96 19.23 -36.87
CA THR A 414 16.42 19.36 -36.87
C THR A 414 16.82 20.73 -36.30
N PRO A 415 17.81 20.80 -35.40
CA PRO A 415 18.43 22.06 -35.00
C PRO A 415 18.82 22.88 -36.23
N TYR A 416 18.54 24.18 -36.19
CA TYR A 416 18.84 25.13 -37.27
C TYR A 416 18.15 24.82 -38.62
N GLY A 417 17.21 23.86 -38.66
CA GLY A 417 16.64 23.36 -39.92
C GLY A 417 17.63 22.57 -40.78
N ALA A 418 18.82 22.25 -40.29
CA ALA A 418 19.88 21.63 -41.07
C ALA A 418 19.67 20.11 -41.24
N PHE A 419 19.75 19.61 -42.47
CA PHE A 419 19.69 18.18 -42.78
C PHE A 419 20.47 17.85 -44.07
N ASN A 420 20.88 16.59 -44.20
CA ASN A 420 21.45 16.00 -45.42
C ASN A 420 20.90 14.57 -45.60
N SER A 421 21.39 13.83 -46.60
CA SER A 421 20.98 12.45 -46.89
C SER A 421 21.19 11.52 -45.68
N THR A 422 22.33 11.63 -44.99
CA THR A 422 22.65 10.88 -43.77
C THR A 422 21.63 11.15 -42.66
N VAL A 423 21.27 12.42 -42.42
CA VAL A 423 20.26 12.79 -41.43
C VAL A 423 18.91 12.18 -41.81
N LYS A 424 18.44 12.39 -43.04
CA LYS A 424 17.13 11.88 -43.51
C LYS A 424 17.00 10.37 -43.33
N SER A 425 18.03 9.59 -43.67
CA SER A 425 18.02 8.13 -43.52
C SER A 425 18.17 7.66 -42.06
N SER A 426 18.76 8.47 -41.18
CA SER A 426 19.12 8.06 -39.82
C SER A 426 18.18 8.52 -38.71
N VAL A 427 17.41 9.61 -38.89
CA VAL A 427 16.53 10.16 -37.84
C VAL A 427 15.37 9.24 -37.47
N GLY A 428 14.90 8.40 -38.40
CA GLY A 428 13.84 7.43 -38.18
C GLY A 428 12.46 8.02 -37.85
N LYS A 429 12.25 9.32 -38.11
CA LYS A 429 11.02 10.10 -37.85
C LYS A 429 10.77 11.09 -39.00
N PRO A 430 9.52 11.57 -39.20
CA PRO A 430 9.27 12.73 -40.05
C PRO A 430 10.00 13.96 -39.51
N ILE A 431 10.60 14.74 -40.42
CA ILE A 431 11.31 15.99 -40.12
C ILE A 431 10.33 17.14 -40.34
N ILE A 432 10.01 17.85 -39.27
CA ILE A 432 9.07 18.95 -39.27
C ILE A 432 9.83 20.26 -39.14
N LEU A 433 9.79 21.07 -40.19
CA LEU A 433 10.31 22.44 -40.19
C LEU A 433 9.14 23.40 -40.00
N TRP A 434 9.17 24.57 -40.60
CA TRP A 434 8.16 25.62 -40.43
C TRP A 434 7.95 26.39 -41.72
N SER A 435 6.79 27.03 -41.83
CA SER A 435 6.43 27.97 -42.90
C SER A 435 6.46 29.42 -42.42
N VAL A 436 6.39 29.63 -41.10
CA VAL A 436 6.49 30.95 -40.47
C VAL A 436 7.57 30.90 -39.39
N ASP A 437 8.67 31.63 -39.60
CA ASP A 437 9.65 31.92 -38.56
C ASP A 437 9.28 33.24 -37.87
N THR A 438 9.05 33.20 -36.56
CA THR A 438 8.73 34.42 -35.80
C THR A 438 9.95 35.29 -35.54
N LEU A 439 11.16 34.77 -35.75
CA LEU A 439 12.44 35.39 -35.39
C LEU A 439 12.50 35.77 -33.91
N ASP A 440 11.74 35.11 -33.04
CA ASP A 440 11.74 35.37 -31.59
C ASP A 440 13.10 35.08 -30.93
N TRP A 441 13.85 34.15 -31.52
CA TRP A 441 15.24 33.83 -31.17
C TRP A 441 16.20 35.00 -31.43
N LYS A 442 15.92 35.85 -32.44
CA LYS A 442 16.73 37.00 -32.83
C LYS A 442 16.24 38.31 -32.21
N THR A 443 14.94 38.61 -32.37
CA THR A 443 14.35 39.91 -32.04
C THR A 443 14.13 40.12 -30.55
N ARG A 444 13.94 39.04 -29.78
CA ARG A 444 13.62 39.09 -28.34
C ARG A 444 12.47 40.03 -27.98
N SER A 445 11.50 40.19 -28.89
CA SER A 445 10.42 41.17 -28.74
C SER A 445 9.04 40.53 -28.76
N THR A 446 8.26 40.79 -27.69
CA THR A 446 6.87 40.33 -27.55
C THR A 446 6.02 40.82 -28.70
N SER A 447 6.09 42.11 -29.03
CA SER A 447 5.27 42.73 -30.07
C SER A 447 5.63 42.23 -31.46
N GLN A 448 6.92 42.07 -31.77
CA GLN A 448 7.34 41.56 -33.09
C GLN A 448 6.94 40.09 -33.27
N THR A 449 7.15 39.26 -32.25
CA THR A 449 6.71 37.84 -32.25
C THR A 449 5.19 37.73 -32.45
N LEU A 450 4.42 38.52 -31.70
CA LEU A 450 2.96 38.55 -31.81
C LEU A 450 2.50 39.01 -33.19
N ASN A 451 3.03 40.13 -33.68
CA ASN A 451 2.62 40.73 -34.95
C ASN A 451 3.00 39.84 -36.14
N CYS A 452 4.15 39.18 -36.09
CA CYS A 452 4.55 38.22 -37.13
C CYS A 452 3.47 37.13 -37.31
N VAL A 453 3.00 36.53 -36.21
CA VAL A 453 1.95 35.50 -36.31
C VAL A 453 0.60 36.10 -36.69
N MET A 454 0.18 37.19 -36.03
CA MET A 454 -1.17 37.73 -36.22
C MET A 454 -1.41 38.28 -37.64
N ASN A 455 -0.34 38.67 -38.35
CA ASN A 455 -0.39 39.25 -39.68
C ASN A 455 -0.12 38.24 -40.80
N ASN A 456 0.71 37.21 -40.55
CA ASN A 456 1.18 36.32 -41.62
C ASN A 456 0.60 34.89 -41.55
N ALA A 457 0.13 34.43 -40.39
CA ALA A 457 -0.31 33.05 -40.25
C ALA A 457 -1.61 32.78 -41.02
N LYS A 458 -1.59 31.72 -41.82
CA LYS A 458 -2.74 31.20 -42.57
C LYS A 458 -3.01 29.74 -42.27
N ASP A 459 -4.16 29.25 -42.73
CA ASP A 459 -4.54 27.86 -42.59
C ASP A 459 -3.44 26.91 -43.09
N GLY A 460 -3.14 25.88 -42.30
CA GLY A 460 -2.10 24.89 -42.59
C GLY A 460 -0.67 25.28 -42.24
N ASP A 461 -0.45 26.44 -41.61
CA ASP A 461 0.90 26.86 -41.21
C ASP A 461 1.44 26.13 -39.98
N ILE A 462 2.77 25.93 -40.01
CA ILE A 462 3.58 25.48 -38.87
C ILE A 462 4.45 26.66 -38.45
N ILE A 463 4.26 27.13 -37.22
CA ILE A 463 4.86 28.36 -36.70
C ILE A 463 6.00 28.03 -35.75
N LEU A 464 7.21 28.49 -36.06
CA LEU A 464 8.41 28.34 -35.21
C LEU A 464 8.47 29.44 -34.14
N MET A 465 8.61 29.02 -32.89
CA MET A 465 8.88 29.83 -31.71
C MET A 465 9.77 29.04 -30.73
N HIS A 466 10.24 29.69 -29.67
CA HIS A 466 11.13 29.09 -28.67
C HIS A 466 10.60 29.35 -27.24
N ASP A 467 10.24 28.29 -26.50
CA ASP A 467 9.59 28.41 -25.17
C ASP A 467 10.56 28.65 -24.01
N ILE A 468 11.80 28.99 -24.33
CA ILE A 468 12.88 29.31 -23.38
C ILE A 468 13.05 30.81 -23.15
N HIS A 469 12.26 31.67 -23.81
CA HIS A 469 12.35 33.13 -23.69
C HIS A 469 11.08 33.78 -23.13
N LYS A 470 11.27 34.77 -22.25
CA LYS A 470 10.16 35.53 -21.65
C LYS A 470 9.32 36.26 -22.70
N PRO A 471 9.90 36.98 -23.69
CA PRO A 471 9.13 37.69 -24.72
C PRO A 471 8.25 36.76 -25.55
N THR A 472 8.75 35.58 -25.93
CA THR A 472 7.97 34.56 -26.64
C THR A 472 6.79 34.10 -25.79
N LYS A 473 7.01 33.78 -24.51
CA LYS A 473 5.92 33.42 -23.59
C LYS A 473 4.88 34.53 -23.49
N ASP A 474 5.30 35.79 -23.33
CA ASP A 474 4.38 36.93 -23.23
C ASP A 474 3.57 37.11 -24.52
N ALA A 475 4.19 36.92 -25.69
CA ALA A 475 3.51 36.95 -26.98
C ALA A 475 2.46 35.84 -27.07
N VAL A 476 2.81 34.60 -26.69
CA VAL A 476 1.90 33.45 -26.71
C VAL A 476 0.68 33.64 -25.80
N LEU A 477 0.86 34.23 -24.61
CA LEU A 477 -0.24 34.52 -23.69
C LEU A 477 -1.27 35.49 -24.29
N LEU A 478 -0.86 36.37 -25.20
CA LEU A 478 -1.73 37.28 -25.95
C LEU A 478 -2.25 36.65 -27.26
N MET A 479 -1.41 35.87 -27.93
CA MET A 479 -1.64 35.31 -29.26
C MET A 479 -2.72 34.22 -29.24
N VAL A 480 -2.63 33.27 -28.30
CA VAL A 480 -3.57 32.15 -28.19
C VAL A 480 -5.04 32.62 -28.11
N PRO A 481 -5.44 33.51 -27.19
CA PRO A 481 -6.81 34.00 -27.17
C PRO A 481 -7.23 34.72 -28.46
N ARG A 482 -6.33 35.48 -29.09
CA ARG A 482 -6.63 36.23 -30.31
C ARG A 482 -6.85 35.31 -31.52
N LEU A 483 -6.02 34.28 -31.67
CA LEU A 483 -6.16 33.28 -32.73
C LEU A 483 -7.45 32.48 -32.56
N VAL A 484 -7.75 32.02 -31.34
CA VAL A 484 -9.01 31.33 -31.03
C VAL A 484 -10.22 32.23 -31.34
N LYS A 485 -10.17 33.52 -30.96
CA LYS A 485 -11.22 34.49 -31.31
C LYS A 485 -11.38 34.71 -32.82
N LYS A 486 -10.29 34.64 -33.59
CA LYS A 486 -10.30 34.70 -35.07
C LYS A 486 -10.79 33.39 -35.73
N GLY A 487 -11.16 32.36 -34.95
CA GLY A 487 -11.67 31.10 -35.46
C GLY A 487 -10.59 30.07 -35.84
N TYR A 488 -9.33 30.32 -35.47
CA TYR A 488 -8.28 29.30 -35.64
C TYR A 488 -8.39 28.21 -34.59
N GLN A 489 -8.28 26.97 -35.04
CA GLN A 489 -8.10 25.80 -34.21
C GLN A 489 -6.60 25.55 -34.04
N LEU A 490 -6.12 25.69 -32.80
CA LEU A 490 -4.72 25.49 -32.45
C LEU A 490 -4.48 24.01 -32.15
N VAL A 491 -3.84 23.33 -33.10
CA VAL A 491 -3.71 21.87 -33.14
C VAL A 491 -2.24 21.46 -33.06
N THR A 492 -1.96 20.18 -32.83
CA THR A 492 -0.59 19.65 -32.96
C THR A 492 -0.23 19.44 -34.44
N VAL A 493 1.06 19.31 -34.76
CA VAL A 493 1.52 19.02 -36.12
C VAL A 493 0.90 17.72 -36.66
N SER A 494 0.89 16.64 -35.85
CA SER A 494 0.27 15.38 -36.28
C SER A 494 -1.23 15.51 -36.54
N GLU A 495 -1.95 16.37 -35.81
CA GLU A 495 -3.36 16.64 -36.09
C GLU A 495 -3.56 17.38 -37.39
N LEU A 496 -2.77 18.43 -37.59
CA LEU A 496 -2.84 19.22 -38.79
C LEU A 496 -2.61 18.32 -40.01
N ALA A 497 -1.57 17.48 -39.94
CA ALA A 497 -1.27 16.51 -40.99
C ALA A 497 -2.44 15.56 -41.23
N GLN A 498 -2.99 14.97 -40.16
CA GLN A 498 -4.12 14.05 -40.27
C GLN A 498 -5.34 14.70 -40.95
N TYR A 499 -5.74 15.89 -40.52
CA TYR A 499 -6.94 16.55 -41.04
C TYR A 499 -6.74 17.18 -42.41
N ARG A 500 -5.50 17.40 -42.84
CA ARG A 500 -5.13 17.86 -44.19
C ARG A 500 -4.73 16.70 -45.11
N GLY A 501 -4.94 15.44 -44.69
CA GLY A 501 -4.72 14.26 -45.53
C GLY A 501 -3.25 13.86 -45.72
N TYR A 502 -2.32 14.41 -44.92
CA TYR A 502 -0.90 14.09 -45.00
C TYR A 502 -0.57 12.79 -44.25
N ASN A 503 0.13 11.89 -44.95
CA ASN A 503 0.73 10.71 -44.37
C ASN A 503 2.23 10.96 -44.09
N LEU A 504 2.56 11.45 -42.90
CA LEU A 504 3.93 11.84 -42.53
C LEU A 504 4.89 10.63 -42.57
N LYS A 505 5.90 10.69 -43.44
CA LYS A 505 6.87 9.60 -43.64
C LYS A 505 8.20 9.90 -42.94
N LYS A 506 8.87 8.83 -42.48
CA LYS A 506 10.20 8.92 -41.88
C LYS A 506 11.21 9.45 -42.90
N GLY A 507 12.06 10.39 -42.49
CA GLY A 507 13.07 10.99 -43.36
C GLY A 507 12.56 12.07 -44.32
N ASN A 508 11.24 12.21 -44.50
CA ASN A 508 10.65 13.28 -45.28
C ASN A 508 10.60 14.59 -44.47
N VAL A 509 10.69 15.71 -45.19
CA VAL A 509 10.74 17.07 -44.63
C VAL A 509 9.45 17.79 -44.95
N TYR A 510 8.87 18.45 -43.95
CA TYR A 510 7.58 19.17 -44.07
C TYR A 510 7.71 20.57 -43.48
N HIS A 511 7.42 21.61 -44.28
CA HIS A 511 7.43 23.01 -43.83
C HIS A 511 6.03 23.54 -43.50
N SER A 512 5.01 23.07 -44.22
CA SER A 512 3.59 23.38 -43.99
C SER A 512 2.74 22.15 -44.32
N LEU A 513 1.47 22.20 -43.92
CA LEU A 513 0.48 21.14 -44.10
C LEU A 513 -0.84 21.80 -44.49
N ARG A 514 -0.92 22.28 -45.73
CA ARG A 514 -2.04 23.06 -46.26
C ARG A 514 -3.00 22.22 -47.08
#